data_AF-A0A941PLB0-F1
#
_entry.id   AF-A0A941PLB0-F1
#
_cell.length_a   1.000
_cell.length_b   1.000
_cell.length_c   1.000
_cell.angle_alpha   90.00
_cell.angle_beta   90.00
_cell.angle_gamma   90.00
#
_symmetry.space_group_name_H-M   'P 1'
#
loop_
_entity.id
_entity.type
_entity.pdbx_description
1 polymer ?
#
loop_
_entity_poly.entity_id
_entity_poly.type
_entity_poly.pdbx_seq_one_letter_code
_entity_poly.pdbx_strand_id
1 'polypeptide(L)'
;MSLLYAVVFASRCRSNHHRLAVDALRHLQSPDAGDWQDLLLHYHEDYLAGAKAPDDEFKDFKNHVLHVRDGNWGGAIAACEEWYRRTVSALRDKDWKQAAWSAGVMSHYYVDPLQPFHTHQTEEENVIHRAVEWSFSKSYGAFQRILEANGGYPSITVPDGEGWLAQMVLAAAKASNPHYELILDHYNHAAGVKDPPSGLDDTLRTTIAGLVGHAAVGLARILDRAFAEAAVRPPKVGSTLQGFFLAMEMPIQTVLKAIDDAKARREVEAQYAEFRRTGKVRATLAEDDRVVRELYAGEVLKTPLSSLDAKWPREIGAKSESAAKLPAPPPPLPKPKAESAPPPVAAKAEPPPRRILTSSAEAEAVAAAKSARPAREPRIKAELPEGAPRPRLERSLPRFTLDERAPVERAPSIGPKTAKRLEAVGVRTIADLLAASADDKQRQIGARHISAQTIRDWQSQALLACTVPGLKSREAQALVACGVRDADDLAESDAEHLVEGIASWGLSDEGARAWGSAPAPGVDDVATWIERAKRSEKRTVAA
;
A
#
# COMPACT_ATOMS: atom_id res chain seq x y z
N MET A 1 0.59 -26.35 -13.59
CA MET A 1 0.10 -24.99 -13.27
C MET A 1 -0.11 -24.24 -14.57
N SER A 2 -1.24 -23.55 -14.74
CA SER A 2 -1.53 -22.80 -15.98
C SER A 2 -0.64 -21.55 -16.09
N LEU A 3 -0.45 -21.05 -17.32
CA LEU A 3 0.24 -19.77 -17.55
C LEU A 3 -0.47 -18.62 -16.83
N LEU A 4 -1.80 -18.64 -16.83
CA LEU A 4 -2.62 -17.63 -16.16
C LEU A 4 -2.33 -17.59 -14.65
N TYR A 5 -2.27 -18.75 -13.99
CA TYR A 5 -1.86 -18.83 -12.57
C TYR A 5 -0.51 -18.16 -12.35
N ALA A 6 0.51 -18.56 -13.11
CA ALA A 6 1.88 -18.08 -12.91
C ALA A 6 1.97 -16.56 -13.08
N VAL A 7 1.28 -16.02 -14.09
CA VAL A 7 1.26 -14.58 -14.36
C VAL A 7 0.48 -13.82 -13.28
N VAL A 8 -0.72 -14.27 -12.89
CA VAL A 8 -1.51 -13.62 -11.83
C VAL A 8 -0.77 -13.65 -10.49
N PHE A 9 -0.20 -14.79 -10.10
CA PHE A 9 0.56 -14.93 -8.87
C PHE A 9 1.80 -14.03 -8.85
N ALA A 10 2.55 -13.98 -9.94
CA ALA A 10 3.78 -13.18 -10.00
C ALA A 10 3.54 -11.66 -10.13
N SER A 11 2.50 -11.26 -10.87
CA SER A 11 2.29 -9.86 -11.25
C SER A 11 1.14 -9.15 -10.52
N ARG A 12 0.06 -9.85 -10.16
CA ARG A 12 -1.13 -9.24 -9.54
C ARG A 12 -1.19 -9.42 -8.02
N CYS A 13 -0.51 -10.43 -7.49
CA CYS A 13 -0.50 -10.67 -6.04
C CYS A 13 0.48 -9.75 -5.29
N ARG A 14 -0.06 -8.64 -4.77
CA ARG A 14 0.71 -7.59 -4.08
C ARG A 14 0.71 -7.73 -2.55
N SER A 15 -0.33 -8.31 -1.95
CA SER A 15 -0.43 -8.59 -0.49
C SER A 15 -0.34 -10.09 -0.14
N ASN A 16 -0.29 -10.41 1.15
CA ASN A 16 -0.40 -11.78 1.65
C ASN A 16 -1.77 -12.40 1.36
N HIS A 17 -2.87 -11.66 1.56
CA HIS A 17 -4.22 -12.15 1.23
C HIS A 17 -4.35 -12.51 -0.25
N HIS A 18 -3.81 -11.69 -1.17
CA HIS A 18 -3.78 -12.06 -2.60
C HIS A 18 -3.04 -13.37 -2.83
N ARG A 19 -1.86 -13.52 -2.22
CA ARG A 19 -1.03 -14.72 -2.42
C ARG A 19 -1.71 -15.95 -1.85
N LEU A 20 -2.28 -15.89 -0.65
CA LEU A 20 -2.99 -17.00 -0.02
C LEU A 20 -4.24 -17.39 -0.80
N ALA A 21 -5.04 -16.41 -1.23
CA ALA A 21 -6.22 -16.64 -2.06
C ALA A 21 -5.87 -17.39 -3.35
N VAL A 22 -4.83 -16.93 -4.07
CA VAL A 22 -4.39 -17.58 -5.31
C VAL A 22 -3.69 -18.91 -5.05
N ASP A 23 -2.82 -19.02 -4.05
CA ASP A 23 -2.08 -20.26 -3.72
C ASP A 23 -3.05 -21.39 -3.34
N ALA A 24 -4.14 -21.08 -2.62
CA ALA A 24 -5.20 -22.04 -2.31
C ALA A 24 -5.79 -22.73 -3.56
N LEU A 25 -5.85 -22.04 -4.70
CA LEU A 25 -6.37 -22.62 -5.94
C LEU A 25 -5.54 -23.81 -6.46
N ARG A 26 -4.26 -23.92 -6.06
CA ARG A 26 -3.40 -25.08 -6.39
C ARG A 26 -3.80 -26.34 -5.63
N HIS A 27 -4.54 -26.18 -4.54
CA HIS A 27 -4.84 -27.23 -3.58
C HIS A 27 -6.30 -27.71 -3.65
N LEU A 28 -7.08 -27.21 -4.61
CA LEU A 28 -8.44 -27.69 -4.88
C LEU A 28 -8.44 -29.19 -5.20
N GLN A 29 -9.43 -29.90 -4.67
CA GLN A 29 -9.62 -31.35 -4.87
C GLN A 29 -10.93 -31.70 -5.57
N SER A 30 -11.76 -30.71 -5.88
CA SER A 30 -12.95 -30.88 -6.71
C SER A 30 -12.64 -31.60 -8.04
N PRO A 31 -13.53 -32.46 -8.57
CA PRO A 31 -13.34 -33.11 -9.88
C PRO A 31 -13.08 -32.12 -11.02
N ASP A 32 -13.66 -30.91 -10.93
CA ASP A 32 -13.51 -29.83 -11.90
C ASP A 32 -12.49 -28.76 -11.43
N ALA A 33 -11.55 -29.11 -10.55
CA ALA A 33 -10.61 -28.17 -9.91
C ALA A 33 -9.86 -27.25 -10.89
N GLY A 34 -9.43 -27.80 -12.04
CA GLY A 34 -8.74 -27.00 -13.07
C GLY A 34 -9.64 -25.92 -13.67
N ASP A 35 -10.91 -26.25 -13.95
CA ASP A 35 -11.87 -25.31 -14.52
C ASP A 35 -12.31 -24.26 -13.46
N TRP A 36 -12.42 -24.64 -12.18
CA TRP A 36 -12.66 -23.70 -11.08
C TRP A 36 -11.49 -22.73 -10.86
N GLN A 37 -10.26 -23.23 -10.92
CA GLN A 37 -9.06 -22.40 -10.87
C GLN A 37 -9.06 -21.40 -12.02
N ASP A 38 -9.27 -21.85 -13.25
CA ASP A 38 -9.28 -20.97 -14.43
C ASP A 38 -10.42 -19.94 -14.35
N LEU A 39 -11.60 -20.31 -13.83
CA LEU A 39 -12.72 -19.38 -13.63
C LEU A 39 -12.38 -18.27 -12.63
N LEU A 40 -11.86 -18.60 -11.45
CA LEU A 40 -11.51 -17.59 -10.44
C LEU A 40 -10.35 -16.70 -10.91
N LEU A 41 -9.38 -17.27 -11.63
CA LEU A 41 -8.28 -16.50 -12.22
C LEU A 41 -8.73 -15.64 -13.41
N HIS A 42 -9.76 -16.07 -14.15
CA HIS A 42 -10.38 -15.23 -15.18
C HIS A 42 -10.93 -13.94 -14.55
N TYR A 43 -11.59 -14.06 -13.39
CA TYR A 43 -12.06 -12.95 -12.56
C TYR A 43 -11.05 -12.51 -11.48
N HIS A 44 -9.75 -12.63 -11.74
CA HIS A 44 -8.73 -12.31 -10.73
C HIS A 44 -8.82 -10.86 -10.21
N GLU A 45 -9.25 -9.89 -11.01
CA GLU A 45 -9.41 -8.51 -10.53
C GLU A 45 -10.43 -8.45 -9.38
N ASP A 46 -11.59 -9.04 -9.57
CA ASP A 46 -12.65 -9.12 -8.55
C ASP A 46 -12.25 -10.00 -7.37
N TYR A 47 -11.61 -11.14 -7.64
CA TYR A 47 -11.16 -12.05 -6.59
C TYR A 47 -10.12 -11.41 -5.66
N LEU A 48 -9.13 -10.72 -6.26
CA LEU A 48 -8.08 -10.04 -5.51
C LEU A 48 -8.60 -8.78 -4.82
N ALA A 49 -9.49 -8.01 -5.46
CA ALA A 49 -10.17 -6.88 -4.82
C ALA A 49 -10.97 -7.34 -3.59
N GLY A 50 -11.73 -8.42 -3.72
CA GLY A 50 -12.43 -9.03 -2.59
C GLY A 50 -11.51 -9.43 -1.45
N ALA A 51 -10.34 -10.01 -1.75
CA ALA A 51 -9.36 -10.43 -0.74
C ALA A 51 -8.71 -9.27 0.05
N LYS A 52 -8.90 -8.01 -0.38
CA LYS A 52 -8.47 -6.81 0.35
C LYS A 52 -9.59 -5.91 0.83
N ALA A 53 -10.81 -6.07 0.32
CA ALA A 53 -11.93 -5.20 0.66
C ALA A 53 -12.16 -5.07 2.19
N PRO A 54 -11.94 -6.11 3.03
CA PRO A 54 -12.00 -5.95 4.47
C PRO A 54 -11.04 -4.89 5.05
N ASP A 55 -9.81 -4.79 4.54
CA ASP A 55 -8.80 -3.80 4.95
C ASP A 55 -9.06 -2.42 4.33
N ASP A 56 -9.33 -2.41 3.03
CA ASP A 56 -9.29 -1.19 2.22
C ASP A 56 -10.65 -0.45 2.21
N GLU A 57 -11.76 -1.20 2.27
CA GLU A 57 -13.12 -0.67 2.08
C GLU A 57 -14.01 -0.82 3.32
N PHE A 58 -14.14 -2.02 3.88
CA PHE A 58 -15.08 -2.28 4.97
C PHE A 58 -14.56 -1.76 6.29
N LYS A 59 -13.24 -1.92 6.52
CA LYS A 59 -12.54 -1.47 7.73
C LYS A 59 -13.20 -1.97 9.01
N ASP A 60 -13.74 -3.18 8.95
CA ASP A 60 -14.42 -3.83 10.06
C ASP A 60 -13.44 -4.63 10.92
N PHE A 61 -12.33 -4.00 11.33
CA PHE A 61 -11.11 -4.62 11.86
C PHE A 61 -11.31 -5.63 12.99
N LYS A 62 -12.39 -5.52 13.80
CA LYS A 62 -12.76 -6.55 14.80
C LYS A 62 -13.04 -7.92 14.17
N ASN A 63 -13.51 -7.95 12.92
CA ASN A 63 -13.80 -9.16 12.18
C ASN A 63 -12.54 -9.85 11.66
N HIS A 64 -11.37 -9.23 11.75
CA HIS A 64 -10.09 -9.75 11.28
C HIS A 64 -9.39 -10.59 12.36
N VAL A 65 -9.93 -10.60 13.57
CA VAL A 65 -9.31 -11.26 14.73
C VAL A 65 -10.19 -12.35 15.32
N LEU A 66 -9.54 -13.33 15.95
CA LEU A 66 -10.16 -14.36 16.78
C LEU A 66 -9.28 -14.70 17.99
N HIS A 67 -9.52 -14.00 19.09
CA HIS A 67 -8.78 -14.13 20.34
C HIS A 67 -9.22 -15.37 21.14
N VAL A 68 -8.57 -16.50 20.88
CA VAL A 68 -8.92 -17.79 21.49
C VAL A 68 -8.71 -17.85 23.00
N ARG A 69 -7.89 -16.94 23.57
CA ARG A 69 -7.64 -16.83 25.01
C ARG A 69 -8.71 -16.02 25.73
N ASP A 70 -9.46 -15.20 24.99
CA ASP A 70 -10.37 -14.19 25.52
C ASP A 70 -11.82 -14.57 25.25
N GLY A 71 -12.14 -15.86 25.39
CA GLY A 71 -13.48 -16.39 25.12
C GLY A 71 -13.83 -16.39 23.62
N ASN A 72 -12.84 -16.52 22.73
CA ASN A 72 -12.99 -16.41 21.27
C ASN A 72 -13.48 -15.02 20.85
N TRP A 73 -13.01 -13.96 21.50
CA TRP A 73 -13.37 -12.59 21.17
C TRP A 73 -12.89 -12.20 19.76
N GLY A 74 -13.73 -11.48 19.01
CA GLY A 74 -13.47 -11.13 17.61
C GLY A 74 -14.67 -11.48 16.73
N GLY A 75 -14.54 -11.26 15.42
CA GLY A 75 -15.63 -11.44 14.46
C GLY A 75 -15.34 -12.38 13.29
N ALA A 76 -14.13 -12.95 13.20
CA ALA A 76 -13.70 -13.72 12.03
C ALA A 76 -14.62 -14.90 11.68
N ILE A 77 -15.16 -15.62 12.67
CA ILE A 77 -16.10 -16.72 12.42
C ILE A 77 -17.35 -16.23 11.70
N ALA A 78 -18.04 -15.24 12.28
CA ALA A 78 -19.29 -14.74 11.74
C ALA A 78 -19.11 -14.09 10.36
N ALA A 79 -18.01 -13.35 10.18
CA ALA A 79 -17.68 -12.74 8.89
C ALA A 79 -17.38 -13.80 7.82
N CYS A 80 -16.56 -14.81 8.14
CA CYS A 80 -16.26 -15.90 7.23
C CYS A 80 -17.53 -16.68 6.83
N GLU A 81 -18.42 -16.99 7.78
CA GLU A 81 -19.69 -17.69 7.49
C GLU A 81 -20.66 -16.86 6.64
N GLU A 82 -20.76 -15.56 6.88
CA GLU A 82 -21.56 -14.64 6.06
C GLU A 82 -21.05 -14.63 4.61
N TRP A 83 -19.73 -14.46 4.42
CA TRP A 83 -19.13 -14.38 3.09
C TRP A 83 -19.08 -15.74 2.38
N TYR A 84 -19.02 -16.84 3.13
CA TYR A 84 -19.25 -18.18 2.60
C TYR A 84 -20.66 -18.33 2.02
N ARG A 85 -21.69 -17.93 2.77
CA ARG A 85 -23.08 -17.97 2.28
C ARG A 85 -23.27 -17.14 1.01
N ARG A 86 -22.66 -15.94 0.95
CA ARG A 86 -22.69 -15.09 -0.25
C ARG A 86 -21.99 -15.72 -1.44
N THR A 87 -20.84 -16.35 -1.21
CA THR A 87 -20.10 -17.09 -2.24
C THR A 87 -20.96 -18.22 -2.81
N VAL A 88 -21.55 -19.06 -1.95
CA VAL A 88 -22.42 -20.16 -2.38
C VAL A 88 -23.67 -19.65 -3.12
N SER A 89 -24.29 -18.55 -2.66
CA SER A 89 -25.43 -17.94 -3.34
C SER A 89 -25.06 -17.47 -4.75
N ALA A 90 -23.98 -16.69 -4.88
CA ALA A 90 -23.54 -16.19 -6.19
C ALA A 90 -23.15 -17.32 -7.15
N LEU A 91 -22.53 -18.39 -6.64
CA LEU A 91 -22.25 -19.60 -7.42
C LEU A 91 -23.53 -20.27 -7.93
N ARG A 92 -24.56 -20.42 -7.09
CA ARG A 92 -25.87 -20.99 -7.48
C ARG A 92 -26.54 -20.16 -8.56
N ASP A 93 -26.47 -18.84 -8.42
CA ASP A 93 -27.02 -17.88 -9.38
C ASP A 93 -26.17 -17.77 -10.66
N LYS A 94 -24.99 -18.42 -10.69
CA LYS A 94 -24.01 -18.37 -11.78
C LYS A 94 -23.52 -16.95 -12.06
N ASP A 95 -23.57 -16.07 -11.05
CA ASP A 95 -22.91 -14.78 -11.07
C ASP A 95 -21.44 -14.98 -10.72
N TRP A 96 -20.66 -15.42 -11.71
CA TRP A 96 -19.26 -15.81 -11.52
C TRP A 96 -18.38 -14.65 -11.05
N LYS A 97 -18.69 -13.43 -11.47
CA LYS A 97 -17.97 -12.23 -11.04
C LYS A 97 -18.22 -11.97 -9.56
N GLN A 98 -19.49 -11.95 -9.13
CA GLN A 98 -19.85 -11.78 -7.72
C GLN A 98 -19.36 -12.95 -6.86
N ALA A 99 -19.36 -14.17 -7.39
CA ALA A 99 -18.83 -15.35 -6.70
C ALA A 99 -17.32 -15.22 -6.47
N ALA A 100 -16.56 -14.76 -7.48
CA ALA A 100 -15.14 -14.49 -7.35
C ALA A 100 -14.86 -13.42 -6.29
N TRP A 101 -15.54 -12.28 -6.36
CA TRP A 101 -15.38 -11.22 -5.35
C TRP A 101 -15.72 -11.73 -3.94
N SER A 102 -16.86 -12.40 -3.77
CA SER A 102 -17.31 -12.90 -2.47
C SER A 102 -16.36 -13.97 -1.90
N ALA A 103 -15.83 -14.85 -2.76
CA ALA A 103 -14.82 -15.83 -2.38
C ALA A 103 -13.51 -15.16 -1.95
N GLY A 104 -13.16 -14.03 -2.58
CA GLY A 104 -12.03 -13.19 -2.20
C GLY A 104 -12.22 -12.65 -0.78
N VAL A 105 -13.37 -12.03 -0.51
CA VAL A 105 -13.69 -11.51 0.81
C VAL A 105 -13.70 -12.60 1.88
N MET A 106 -14.33 -13.74 1.59
CA MET A 106 -14.33 -14.91 2.48
C MET A 106 -12.89 -15.39 2.78
N SER A 107 -12.02 -15.38 1.76
CA SER A 107 -10.63 -15.82 1.93
C SER A 107 -9.88 -15.00 2.98
N HIS A 108 -10.13 -13.69 3.03
CA HIS A 108 -9.53 -12.77 3.99
C HIS A 108 -9.86 -13.20 5.43
N TYR A 109 -11.14 -13.22 5.79
CA TYR A 109 -11.58 -13.57 7.15
C TYR A 109 -11.23 -15.00 7.58
N TYR A 110 -11.05 -15.93 6.63
CA TYR A 110 -10.56 -17.25 6.97
C TYR A 110 -9.06 -17.26 7.30
N VAL A 111 -8.24 -16.52 6.56
CA VAL A 111 -6.78 -16.61 6.70
C VAL A 111 -6.22 -15.73 7.81
N ASP A 112 -6.90 -14.64 8.19
CA ASP A 112 -6.40 -13.73 9.24
C ASP A 112 -6.13 -14.47 10.55
N PRO A 113 -7.03 -15.33 11.06
CA PRO A 113 -6.77 -16.04 12.31
C PRO A 113 -5.61 -17.04 12.21
N LEU A 114 -5.07 -17.36 11.03
CA LEU A 114 -3.82 -18.13 10.91
C LEU A 114 -2.57 -17.27 11.07
N GLN A 115 -2.67 -15.96 10.99
CA GLN A 115 -1.62 -15.05 11.40
C GLN A 115 -1.67 -14.95 12.94
N PRO A 116 -0.58 -15.28 13.67
CA PRO A 116 -0.66 -15.36 15.13
C PRO A 116 -1.09 -14.08 15.85
N PHE A 117 -0.64 -12.89 15.43
CA PHE A 117 -1.05 -11.59 15.95
C PHE A 117 -2.55 -11.30 15.84
N HIS A 118 -3.29 -11.97 14.94
CA HIS A 118 -4.76 -11.84 14.89
C HIS A 118 -5.48 -12.73 15.92
N THR A 119 -4.76 -13.35 16.85
CA THR A 119 -5.32 -14.27 17.85
C THR A 119 -5.14 -13.85 19.30
N HIS A 120 -4.55 -12.69 19.54
CA HIS A 120 -4.46 -12.05 20.85
C HIS A 120 -4.09 -10.57 20.66
N GLN A 121 -3.97 -9.80 21.74
CA GLN A 121 -3.53 -8.40 21.65
C GLN A 121 -2.60 -8.04 22.79
N THR A 122 -1.44 -7.46 22.46
CA THR A 122 -0.52 -6.90 23.46
C THR A 122 0.14 -5.60 22.99
N GLU A 123 0.79 -4.88 23.91
CA GLU A 123 1.47 -3.62 23.56
C GLU A 123 2.79 -3.85 22.82
N GLU A 124 3.38 -5.03 22.94
CA GLU A 124 4.57 -5.46 22.21
C GLU A 124 4.27 -5.70 20.73
N GLU A 125 3.11 -6.29 20.45
CA GLU A 125 2.64 -6.52 19.09
C GLU A 125 2.54 -5.20 18.34
N ASN A 126 1.90 -4.18 18.91
CA ASN A 126 1.78 -2.84 18.32
C ASN A 126 3.13 -2.22 17.90
N VAL A 127 4.24 -2.67 18.49
CA VAL A 127 5.58 -2.20 18.13
C VAL A 127 6.09 -2.83 16.84
N ILE A 128 5.71 -4.08 16.55
CA ILE A 128 6.28 -4.88 15.47
C ILE A 128 5.28 -5.45 14.48
N HIS A 129 3.97 -5.32 14.70
CA HIS A 129 2.91 -5.93 13.91
C HIS A 129 3.17 -5.68 12.42
N ARG A 130 3.22 -4.40 12.03
CA ARG A 130 3.41 -4.01 10.65
C ARG A 130 4.74 -4.48 10.05
N ALA A 131 5.81 -4.45 10.84
CA ALA A 131 7.12 -4.91 10.41
C ALA A 131 7.12 -6.43 10.13
N VAL A 132 6.45 -7.20 10.99
CA VAL A 132 6.29 -8.66 10.85
C VAL A 132 5.47 -8.99 9.60
N GLU A 133 4.34 -8.33 9.38
CA GLU A 133 3.52 -8.54 8.19
C GLU A 133 4.28 -8.26 6.89
N TRP A 134 5.03 -7.15 6.86
CA TRP A 134 5.86 -6.80 5.71
C TRP A 134 6.94 -7.85 5.47
N SER A 135 7.56 -8.35 6.54
CA SER A 135 8.54 -9.45 6.49
C SER A 135 7.95 -10.75 5.97
N PHE A 136 6.72 -11.10 6.37
CA PHE A 136 6.00 -12.26 5.84
C PHE A 136 5.70 -12.08 4.36
N SER A 137 5.25 -10.88 3.95
CA SER A 137 4.97 -10.54 2.55
C SER A 137 6.21 -10.69 1.66
N LYS A 138 7.37 -10.23 2.13
CA LYS A 138 8.65 -10.37 1.41
C LYS A 138 9.20 -11.80 1.43
N SER A 139 8.81 -12.61 2.41
CA SER A 139 9.30 -13.97 2.60
C SER A 139 8.37 -15.06 2.05
N TYR A 140 7.23 -14.71 1.44
CA TYR A 140 6.23 -15.67 1.00
C TYR A 140 6.80 -16.81 0.12
N GLY A 141 7.63 -16.48 -0.87
CA GLY A 141 8.28 -17.48 -1.72
C GLY A 141 9.28 -18.37 -0.97
N ALA A 142 9.86 -17.90 0.14
CA ALA A 142 10.69 -18.73 1.01
C ALA A 142 9.84 -19.73 1.81
N PHE A 143 8.65 -19.32 2.29
CA PHE A 143 7.71 -20.21 2.96
C PHE A 143 7.26 -21.35 2.03
N GLN A 144 6.93 -21.05 0.78
CA GLN A 144 6.58 -22.09 -0.21
C GLN A 144 7.73 -23.09 -0.42
N ARG A 145 8.98 -22.61 -0.56
CA ARG A 145 10.15 -23.49 -0.69
C ARG A 145 10.37 -24.37 0.54
N ILE A 146 10.14 -23.83 1.74
CA ILE A 146 10.24 -24.60 3.00
C ILE A 146 9.20 -25.71 3.03
N LEU A 147 7.93 -25.40 2.69
CA LEU A 147 6.87 -26.39 2.60
C LEU A 147 7.22 -27.49 1.58
N GLU A 148 7.64 -27.11 0.37
CA GLU A 148 8.01 -28.05 -0.68
C GLU A 148 9.20 -28.93 -0.30
N ALA A 149 10.18 -28.39 0.43
CA ALA A 149 11.31 -29.17 0.95
C ALA A 149 10.92 -30.11 2.11
N ASN A 150 9.92 -29.76 2.91
CA ASN A 150 9.52 -30.47 4.12
C ASN A 150 8.33 -31.43 3.90
N GLY A 151 8.21 -32.02 2.71
CA GLY A 151 7.17 -33.01 2.40
C GLY A 151 5.86 -32.43 1.87
N GLY A 152 5.82 -31.13 1.55
CA GLY A 152 4.69 -30.45 0.94
C GLY A 152 3.79 -29.71 1.94
N TYR A 153 2.61 -29.32 1.45
CA TYR A 153 1.61 -28.59 2.24
C TYR A 153 0.87 -29.56 3.18
N PRO A 154 0.41 -29.08 4.36
CA PRO A 154 -0.29 -29.93 5.32
C PRO A 154 -1.64 -30.40 4.80
N SER A 155 -2.11 -31.56 5.27
CA SER A 155 -3.48 -32.01 5.03
C SER A 155 -4.42 -31.39 6.07
N ILE A 156 -5.48 -30.74 5.61
CA ILE A 156 -6.51 -30.15 6.48
C ILE A 156 -7.82 -30.94 6.31
N THR A 157 -8.38 -31.39 7.43
CA THR A 157 -9.63 -32.14 7.46
C THR A 157 -10.80 -31.18 7.65
N VAL A 158 -11.82 -31.30 6.82
CA VAL A 158 -13.09 -30.55 6.98
C VAL A 158 -13.96 -31.29 7.99
N PRO A 159 -14.38 -30.65 9.09
CA PRO A 159 -15.30 -31.27 10.04
C PRO A 159 -16.66 -31.57 9.41
N ASP A 160 -17.38 -32.53 9.96
CA ASP A 160 -18.77 -32.81 9.60
C ASP A 160 -19.75 -31.88 10.35
N GLY A 161 -21.01 -31.81 9.88
CA GLY A 161 -22.11 -31.12 10.54
C GLY A 161 -22.26 -29.63 10.17
N GLU A 162 -23.30 -28.97 10.69
CA GLU A 162 -23.68 -27.61 10.29
C GLU A 162 -22.66 -26.52 10.70
N GLY A 163 -21.92 -26.74 11.79
CA GLY A 163 -20.91 -25.79 12.31
C GLY A 163 -19.49 -26.05 11.80
N TRP A 164 -19.32 -26.72 10.67
CA TRP A 164 -18.00 -27.14 10.18
C TRP A 164 -17.08 -25.94 9.89
N LEU A 165 -17.62 -24.84 9.34
CA LEU A 165 -16.82 -23.67 8.96
C LEU A 165 -16.33 -22.90 10.20
N ALA A 166 -17.21 -22.62 11.16
CA ALA A 166 -16.81 -22.08 12.46
C ALA A 166 -15.72 -22.92 13.14
N GLN A 167 -15.83 -24.25 13.09
CA GLN A 167 -14.81 -25.14 13.63
C GLN A 167 -13.48 -25.03 12.88
N MET A 168 -13.49 -24.89 11.54
CA MET A 168 -12.27 -24.66 10.77
C MET A 168 -11.60 -23.32 11.13
N VAL A 169 -12.35 -22.22 11.23
CA VAL A 169 -11.81 -20.91 11.61
C VAL A 169 -11.26 -20.93 13.04
N LEU A 170 -11.97 -21.58 13.97
CA LEU A 170 -11.51 -21.73 15.35
C LEU A 170 -10.26 -22.63 15.45
N ALA A 171 -10.19 -23.70 14.66
CA ALA A 171 -9.03 -24.58 14.61
C ALA A 171 -7.80 -23.85 14.04
N ALA A 172 -8.00 -23.02 13.01
CA ALA A 172 -6.98 -22.13 12.45
C ALA A 172 -6.40 -21.19 13.53
N ALA A 173 -7.25 -20.47 14.26
CA ALA A 173 -6.82 -19.58 15.35
C ALA A 173 -6.12 -20.31 16.50
N LYS A 174 -6.62 -21.50 16.87
CA LYS A 174 -5.97 -22.33 17.90
C LYS A 174 -4.61 -22.87 17.45
N ALA A 175 -4.42 -23.11 16.16
CA ALA A 175 -3.15 -23.58 15.61
C ALA A 175 -2.10 -22.46 15.55
N SER A 176 -2.50 -21.21 15.27
CA SER A 176 -1.58 -20.07 15.17
C SER A 176 -1.27 -19.43 16.54
N ASN A 177 -2.22 -19.40 17.48
CA ASN A 177 -2.07 -18.70 18.76
C ASN A 177 -0.86 -19.12 19.61
N PRO A 178 -0.42 -20.40 19.67
CA PRO A 178 0.81 -20.79 20.38
C PRO A 178 2.07 -20.11 19.84
N HIS A 179 2.02 -19.57 18.62
CA HIS A 179 3.13 -18.89 17.97
C HIS A 179 3.10 -17.36 18.14
N TYR A 180 2.12 -16.80 18.86
CA TYR A 180 2.02 -15.37 19.14
C TYR A 180 3.28 -14.88 19.88
N GLU A 181 3.61 -15.49 21.02
CA GLU A 181 4.81 -15.15 21.78
C GLU A 181 6.10 -15.53 21.06
N LEU A 182 6.06 -16.57 20.22
CA LEU A 182 7.21 -16.98 19.42
C LEU A 182 7.66 -15.82 18.51
N ILE A 183 6.71 -15.16 17.81
CA ILE A 183 7.03 -13.99 16.99
C ILE A 183 7.61 -12.86 17.84
N LEU A 184 6.96 -12.52 18.96
CA LEU A 184 7.44 -11.46 19.85
C LEU A 184 8.87 -11.72 20.35
N ASP A 185 9.20 -12.97 20.63
CA ASP A 185 10.49 -13.37 21.20
C ASP A 185 11.61 -13.46 20.15
N HIS A 186 11.30 -13.86 18.91
CA HIS A 186 12.29 -14.19 17.90
C HIS A 186 12.47 -13.12 16.81
N TYR A 187 11.47 -12.26 16.59
CA TYR A 187 11.52 -11.29 15.51
C TYR A 187 12.58 -10.22 15.78
N ASN A 188 13.55 -10.09 14.87
CA ASN A 188 14.56 -9.03 14.94
C ASN A 188 14.03 -7.74 14.32
N HIS A 189 13.43 -6.89 15.16
CA HIS A 189 12.83 -5.63 14.71
C HIS A 189 13.83 -4.72 13.97
N ALA A 190 15.05 -4.57 14.50
CA ALA A 190 16.05 -3.68 13.90
C ALA A 190 16.55 -4.17 12.53
N ALA A 191 16.61 -5.49 12.34
CA ALA A 191 16.98 -6.10 11.06
C ALA A 191 15.82 -6.01 10.06
N GLY A 192 14.61 -6.40 10.47
CA GLY A 192 13.41 -6.40 9.63
C GLY A 192 12.99 -5.01 9.10
N VAL A 193 13.25 -3.94 9.85
CA VAL A 193 13.03 -2.56 9.36
C VAL A 193 13.95 -2.22 8.18
N LYS A 194 15.17 -2.75 8.16
CA LYS A 194 16.16 -2.47 7.11
C LYS A 194 15.99 -3.40 5.91
N ASP A 195 15.85 -4.69 6.20
CA ASP A 195 15.69 -5.77 5.24
C ASP A 195 14.66 -6.77 5.80
N PRO A 196 13.38 -6.73 5.35
CA PRO A 196 12.28 -7.44 6.01
C PRO A 196 12.53 -8.94 6.23
N PRO A 197 13.01 -9.72 5.23
CA PRO A 197 13.31 -11.14 5.45
C PRO A 197 14.33 -11.41 6.56
N SER A 198 15.26 -10.48 6.83
CA SER A 198 16.26 -10.61 7.89
C SER A 198 15.70 -10.48 9.30
N GLY A 199 14.47 -9.96 9.45
CA GLY A 199 13.76 -9.94 10.73
C GLY A 199 13.33 -11.33 11.21
N LEU A 200 13.25 -12.30 10.30
CA LEU A 200 12.86 -13.68 10.58
C LEU A 200 14.12 -14.53 10.80
N ASP A 201 14.16 -15.35 11.86
CA ASP A 201 15.14 -16.43 12.01
C ASP A 201 14.59 -17.75 11.41
N ASP A 202 15.38 -18.83 11.45
CA ASP A 202 14.96 -20.13 10.89
C ASP A 202 13.75 -20.73 11.62
N THR A 203 13.65 -20.47 12.94
CA THR A 203 12.54 -20.92 13.77
C THR A 203 11.23 -20.26 13.31
N LEU A 204 11.24 -18.94 13.11
CA LEU A 204 10.08 -18.22 12.58
C LEU A 204 9.77 -18.64 11.15
N ARG A 205 10.77 -18.72 10.27
CA ARG A 205 10.56 -19.12 8.87
C ARG A 205 9.85 -20.47 8.76
N THR A 206 10.30 -21.46 9.53
CA THR A 206 9.75 -22.81 9.49
C THR A 206 8.33 -22.86 10.07
N THR A 207 8.12 -22.18 11.21
CA THR A 207 6.81 -22.13 11.88
C THR A 207 5.76 -21.44 11.01
N ILE A 208 6.08 -20.26 10.49
CA ILE A 208 5.17 -19.46 9.66
C ILE A 208 4.91 -20.14 8.32
N ALA A 209 5.89 -20.85 7.74
CA ALA A 209 5.65 -21.67 6.56
C ALA A 209 4.54 -22.71 6.80
N GLY A 210 4.52 -23.38 7.96
CA GLY A 210 3.45 -24.30 8.34
C GLY A 210 2.07 -23.64 8.39
N LEU A 211 1.98 -22.44 8.97
CA LEU A 211 0.73 -21.66 9.04
C LEU A 211 0.26 -21.17 7.67
N VAL A 212 1.18 -20.74 6.80
CA VAL A 212 0.88 -20.40 5.39
C VAL A 212 0.34 -21.61 4.65
N GLY A 213 0.93 -22.79 4.87
CA GLY A 213 0.46 -24.05 4.29
C GLY A 213 -0.94 -24.42 4.77
N HIS A 214 -1.22 -24.26 6.07
CA HIS A 214 -2.56 -24.46 6.63
C HIS A 214 -3.57 -23.49 6.01
N ALA A 215 -3.22 -22.20 5.89
CA ALA A 215 -4.10 -21.19 5.33
C ALA A 215 -4.47 -21.51 3.87
N ALA A 216 -3.47 -21.83 3.04
CA ALA A 216 -3.69 -22.16 1.64
C ALA A 216 -4.55 -23.44 1.46
N VAL A 217 -4.23 -24.52 2.16
CA VAL A 217 -4.98 -25.79 2.01
C VAL A 217 -6.36 -25.69 2.65
N GLY A 218 -6.48 -25.09 3.83
CA GLY A 218 -7.76 -24.93 4.51
C GLY A 218 -8.74 -24.08 3.69
N LEU A 219 -8.26 -23.01 3.07
CA LEU A 219 -9.07 -22.19 2.15
C LEU A 219 -9.50 -23.01 0.93
N ALA A 220 -8.62 -23.82 0.37
CA ALA A 220 -8.94 -24.69 -0.76
C ALA A 220 -10.07 -25.68 -0.40
N ARG A 221 -10.07 -26.23 0.82
CA ARG A 221 -11.14 -27.11 1.30
C ARG A 221 -12.47 -26.38 1.48
N ILE A 222 -12.43 -25.15 1.97
CA ILE A 222 -13.64 -24.29 2.09
C ILE A 222 -14.22 -24.03 0.69
N LEU A 223 -13.38 -23.70 -0.29
CA LEU A 223 -13.79 -23.50 -1.68
C LEU A 223 -14.37 -24.78 -2.31
N ASP A 224 -13.70 -25.93 -2.15
CA ASP A 224 -14.21 -27.22 -2.63
C ASP A 224 -15.61 -27.51 -2.06
N ARG A 225 -15.83 -27.22 -0.77
CA ARG A 225 -17.14 -27.37 -0.14
C ARG A 225 -18.17 -26.39 -0.71
N ALA A 226 -17.79 -25.14 -0.93
CA ALA A 226 -18.66 -24.13 -1.56
C ALA A 226 -19.10 -24.57 -2.97
N PHE A 227 -18.18 -25.09 -3.78
CA PHE A 227 -18.49 -25.60 -5.12
C PHE A 227 -19.44 -26.80 -5.07
N ALA A 228 -19.21 -27.73 -4.14
CA ALA A 228 -20.08 -28.88 -3.95
C ALA A 228 -21.50 -28.47 -3.50
N GLU A 229 -21.62 -27.57 -2.52
CA GLU A 229 -22.91 -27.09 -2.00
C GLU A 229 -23.67 -26.19 -2.97
N ALA A 230 -22.97 -25.48 -3.85
CA ALA A 230 -23.59 -24.72 -4.92
C ALA A 230 -24.21 -25.62 -6.00
N ALA A 231 -23.75 -26.88 -6.11
CA ALA A 231 -24.26 -27.88 -7.06
C ALA A 231 -24.27 -27.39 -8.53
N VAL A 232 -23.27 -26.59 -8.90
CA VAL A 232 -23.05 -26.07 -10.26
C VAL A 232 -21.71 -26.55 -10.81
N ARG A 233 -21.52 -26.45 -12.13
CA ARG A 233 -20.23 -26.69 -12.79
C ARG A 233 -19.64 -25.37 -13.28
N PRO A 234 -18.31 -25.21 -13.22
CA PRO A 234 -17.66 -24.02 -13.74
C PRO A 234 -17.78 -23.98 -15.28
N PRO A 235 -18.01 -22.81 -15.90
CA PRO A 235 -17.90 -22.69 -17.34
C PRO A 235 -16.43 -22.76 -17.77
N LYS A 236 -16.19 -23.29 -18.97
CA LYS A 236 -14.85 -23.27 -19.55
C LYS A 236 -14.50 -21.87 -20.04
N VAL A 237 -13.47 -21.28 -19.46
CA VAL A 237 -12.95 -19.96 -19.83
C VAL A 237 -11.60 -20.09 -20.53
N GLY A 238 -11.35 -19.28 -21.56
CA GLY A 238 -10.09 -19.30 -22.30
C GLY A 238 -8.97 -18.59 -21.54
N SER A 239 -8.13 -19.31 -20.82
CA SER A 239 -7.11 -18.75 -19.92
C SER A 239 -5.81 -18.31 -20.59
N THR A 240 -5.48 -18.82 -21.79
CA THR A 240 -4.16 -18.61 -22.41
C THR A 240 -3.95 -17.19 -22.96
N LEU A 241 -4.92 -16.62 -23.67
CA LEU A 241 -4.82 -15.27 -24.24
C LEU A 241 -4.81 -14.20 -23.14
N GLN A 242 -5.60 -14.40 -22.08
CA GLN A 242 -5.60 -13.51 -20.92
C GLN A 242 -4.23 -13.52 -20.23
N GLY A 243 -3.64 -14.71 -19.99
CA GLY A 243 -2.30 -14.81 -19.44
C GLY A 243 -1.23 -14.07 -20.25
N PHE A 244 -1.36 -14.07 -21.59
CA PHE A 244 -0.46 -13.31 -22.47
C PHE A 244 -0.59 -11.79 -22.32
N PHE A 245 -1.82 -11.26 -22.30
CA PHE A 245 -2.04 -9.82 -22.10
C PHE A 245 -1.57 -9.35 -20.70
N LEU A 246 -1.87 -10.14 -19.67
CA LEU A 246 -1.39 -9.85 -18.32
C LEU A 246 0.14 -9.85 -18.24
N ALA A 247 0.81 -10.70 -19.02
CA ALA A 247 2.27 -10.71 -19.11
C ALA A 247 2.83 -9.41 -19.72
N MET A 248 2.12 -8.79 -20.65
CA MET A 248 2.50 -7.48 -21.21
C MET A 248 2.41 -6.36 -20.17
N GLU A 249 1.52 -6.48 -19.18
CA GLU A 249 1.32 -5.49 -18.11
C GLU A 249 2.32 -5.65 -16.94
N MET A 250 3.13 -6.72 -16.91
CA MET A 250 4.11 -6.99 -15.84
C MET A 250 5.06 -5.83 -15.52
N PRO A 251 5.58 -5.05 -16.51
CA PRO A 251 6.44 -3.90 -16.20
C PRO A 251 5.72 -2.87 -15.33
N ILE A 252 4.46 -2.56 -15.63
CA ILE A 252 3.64 -1.59 -14.87
C ILE A 252 3.30 -2.15 -13.50
N GLN A 253 2.92 -3.44 -13.42
CA GLN A 253 2.68 -4.10 -12.14
C GLN A 253 3.91 -4.12 -11.22
N THR A 254 5.11 -4.20 -11.80
CA THR A 254 6.37 -4.12 -11.04
C THR A 254 6.53 -2.73 -10.40
N VAL A 255 6.14 -1.67 -11.10
CA VAL A 255 6.13 -0.30 -10.56
C VAL A 255 5.10 -0.18 -9.43
N LEU A 256 3.87 -0.66 -9.63
CA LEU A 256 2.83 -0.65 -8.58
C LEU A 256 3.29 -1.38 -7.31
N LYS A 257 3.93 -2.55 -7.47
CA LYS A 257 4.51 -3.30 -6.36
C LYS A 257 5.63 -2.54 -5.64
N ALA A 258 6.44 -1.77 -6.37
CA ALA A 258 7.50 -0.95 -5.78
C ALA A 258 6.94 0.25 -4.99
N ILE A 259 5.83 0.84 -5.46
CA ILE A 259 5.11 1.89 -4.73
C ILE A 259 4.53 1.33 -3.43
N ASP A 260 3.81 0.20 -3.49
CA ASP A 260 3.26 -0.45 -2.30
C ASP A 260 4.36 -0.79 -1.29
N ASP A 261 5.52 -1.22 -1.79
CA ASP A 261 6.70 -1.50 -0.96
C ASP A 261 7.27 -0.25 -0.28
N ALA A 262 7.37 0.86 -1.01
CA ALA A 262 7.84 2.13 -0.46
C ALA A 262 6.89 2.65 0.64
N LYS A 263 5.56 2.50 0.45
CA LYS A 263 4.56 2.83 1.47
C LYS A 263 4.74 2.00 2.73
N ALA A 264 4.80 0.67 2.60
CA ALA A 264 5.02 -0.25 3.71
C ALA A 264 6.33 0.05 4.46
N ARG A 265 7.41 0.32 3.71
CA ARG A 265 8.71 0.70 4.29
C ARG A 265 8.61 1.96 5.14
N ARG A 266 7.99 3.02 4.63
CA ARG A 266 7.85 4.29 5.38
C ARG A 266 7.04 4.14 6.64
N GLU A 267 5.97 3.37 6.59
CA GLU A 267 5.13 3.08 7.75
C GLU A 267 5.94 2.36 8.83
N VAL A 268 6.65 1.29 8.45
CA VAL A 268 7.53 0.52 9.35
C VAL A 268 8.67 1.37 9.90
N GLU A 269 9.32 2.20 9.08
CA GLU A 269 10.38 3.12 9.51
C GLU A 269 9.86 4.19 10.48
N ALA A 270 8.65 4.72 10.24
CA ALA A 270 8.02 5.69 11.12
C ALA A 270 7.67 5.08 12.49
N GLN A 271 7.08 3.88 12.50
CA GLN A 271 6.82 3.12 13.73
C GLN A 271 8.10 2.80 14.48
N TYR A 272 9.13 2.33 13.79
CA TYR A 272 10.43 2.05 14.39
C TYR A 272 11.08 3.31 14.97
N ALA A 273 11.03 4.44 14.28
CA ALA A 273 11.56 5.71 14.77
C ALA A 273 10.81 6.20 16.02
N GLU A 274 9.48 6.08 16.05
CA GLU A 274 8.68 6.39 17.24
C GLU A 274 9.05 5.49 18.41
N PHE A 275 9.15 4.18 18.17
CA PHE A 275 9.54 3.19 19.17
C PHE A 275 10.93 3.47 19.73
N ARG A 276 11.92 3.76 18.88
CA ARG A 276 13.28 4.10 19.30
C ARG A 276 13.35 5.36 20.15
N ARG A 277 12.46 6.34 19.90
CA ARG A 277 12.40 7.61 20.62
C ARG A 277 11.66 7.50 21.95
N THR A 278 10.57 6.73 21.98
CA THR A 278 9.61 6.75 23.10
C THR A 278 9.52 5.45 23.88
N GLY A 279 9.98 4.34 23.32
CA GLY A 279 9.75 2.98 23.83
C GLY A 279 8.38 2.41 23.45
N LYS A 280 7.59 3.08 22.61
CA LYS A 280 6.24 2.66 22.21
C LYS A 280 5.85 3.17 20.82
N VAL A 281 4.83 2.57 20.23
CA VAL A 281 4.17 3.04 19.00
C VAL A 281 2.74 3.46 19.37
N ARG A 282 2.39 4.73 19.16
CA ARG A 282 1.05 5.27 19.42
C ARG A 282 0.62 6.24 18.33
N ALA A 283 1.48 7.20 17.99
CA ALA A 283 1.18 8.23 17.01
C ALA A 283 1.21 7.68 15.58
N THR A 284 2.07 6.71 15.32
CA THR A 284 2.26 6.05 14.01
C THR A 284 1.64 4.65 13.95
N LEU A 285 0.85 4.28 14.97
CA LEU A 285 0.10 3.02 14.97
C LEU A 285 -0.93 3.04 13.84
N ALA A 286 -1.03 1.93 13.11
CA ALA A 286 -1.96 1.80 12.00
C ALA A 286 -3.43 1.86 12.48
N GLU A 287 -4.34 2.17 11.57
CA GLU A 287 -5.74 2.44 11.91
C GLU A 287 -6.44 1.20 12.49
N ASP A 288 -6.23 0.06 11.85
CA ASP A 288 -6.64 -1.28 12.26
C ASP A 288 -6.18 -1.62 13.68
N ASP A 289 -4.86 -1.57 13.93
CA ASP A 289 -4.26 -1.85 15.23
C ASP A 289 -4.84 -0.93 16.32
N ARG A 290 -5.05 0.35 16.00
CA ARG A 290 -5.62 1.33 16.93
C ARG A 290 -7.06 0.98 17.29
N VAL A 291 -7.88 0.62 16.31
CA VAL A 291 -9.29 0.26 16.52
C VAL A 291 -9.40 -1.05 17.30
N VAL A 292 -8.67 -2.09 16.93
CA VAL A 292 -8.70 -3.38 17.63
C VAL A 292 -8.21 -3.21 19.07
N ARG A 293 -7.13 -2.45 19.29
CA ARG A 293 -6.60 -2.12 20.62
C ARG A 293 -7.64 -1.41 21.49
N GLU A 294 -8.36 -0.43 20.95
CA GLU A 294 -9.41 0.30 21.68
C GLU A 294 -10.58 -0.61 22.05
N LEU A 295 -11.07 -1.39 21.10
CA LEU A 295 -12.14 -2.36 21.33
C LEU A 295 -11.73 -3.42 22.36
N TYR A 296 -10.50 -3.94 22.27
CA TYR A 296 -9.97 -4.91 23.23
C TYR A 296 -9.89 -4.33 24.65
N ALA A 297 -9.44 -3.07 24.79
CA ALA A 297 -9.40 -2.39 26.08
C ALA A 297 -10.79 -2.29 26.74
N GLY A 298 -11.80 -1.87 25.97
CA GLY A 298 -13.16 -1.66 26.47
C GLY A 298 -13.96 -2.95 26.64
N GLU A 299 -13.84 -3.88 25.70
CA GLU A 299 -14.67 -5.09 25.66
C GLU A 299 -14.10 -6.27 26.43
N VAL A 300 -12.77 -6.46 26.42
CA VAL A 300 -12.12 -7.60 27.07
C VAL A 300 -11.51 -7.20 28.40
N LEU A 301 -10.60 -6.21 28.39
CA LEU A 301 -9.86 -5.82 29.59
C LEU A 301 -10.67 -4.99 30.58
N LYS A 302 -11.81 -4.43 30.13
CA LYS A 302 -12.67 -3.53 30.92
C LYS A 302 -11.88 -2.37 31.54
N THR A 303 -10.96 -1.79 30.78
CA THR A 303 -10.02 -0.76 31.23
C THR A 303 -10.02 0.42 30.26
N PRO A 304 -9.82 1.68 30.70
CA PRO A 304 -9.69 2.80 29.78
C PRO A 304 -8.41 2.67 28.93
N LEU A 305 -8.45 3.20 27.71
CA LEU A 305 -7.31 3.19 26.79
C LEU A 305 -6.05 3.83 27.40
N SER A 306 -6.23 4.82 28.28
CA SER A 306 -5.13 5.46 29.02
C SER A 306 -4.34 4.50 29.92
N SER A 307 -4.96 3.43 30.42
CA SER A 307 -4.27 2.38 31.17
C SER A 307 -3.35 1.56 30.27
N LEU A 308 -3.79 1.24 29.05
CA LEU A 308 -2.91 0.62 28.06
C LEU A 308 -1.82 1.60 27.61
N ASP A 309 -2.13 2.87 27.43
CA ASP A 309 -1.14 3.89 27.07
C ASP A 309 0.01 3.97 28.08
N ALA A 310 -0.29 3.80 29.38
CA ALA A 310 0.69 3.74 30.46
C ALA A 310 1.43 2.40 30.59
N LYS A 311 0.95 1.33 29.93
CA LYS A 311 1.59 0.01 29.94
C LYS A 311 2.78 -0.01 28.97
N TRP A 312 3.96 -0.32 29.48
CA TRP A 312 5.16 -0.44 28.66
C TRP A 312 5.24 -1.84 28.03
N PRO A 313 5.60 -1.95 26.74
CA PRO A 313 5.89 -3.24 26.13
C PRO A 313 7.12 -3.87 26.79
N ARG A 314 7.11 -5.19 26.96
CA ARG A 314 8.32 -5.95 27.33
C ARG A 314 9.35 -5.92 26.20
N GLU A 315 10.54 -6.44 26.51
CA GLU A 315 11.58 -6.67 25.50
C GLU A 315 11.12 -7.67 24.43
N ILE A 316 11.35 -7.29 23.17
CA ILE A 316 11.04 -8.05 21.94
C ILE A 316 12.34 -8.56 21.30
N GLY A 317 12.28 -9.66 20.58
CA GLY A 317 13.43 -10.21 19.84
C GLY A 317 14.55 -10.78 20.72
N ALA A 318 14.30 -10.98 22.03
CA ALA A 318 15.30 -11.45 23.00
C ALA A 318 15.89 -12.84 22.67
N LYS A 319 15.16 -13.66 21.90
CA LYS A 319 15.59 -14.99 21.46
C LYS A 319 16.02 -15.03 19.99
N SER A 320 16.10 -13.89 19.31
CA SER A 320 16.55 -13.85 17.93
C SER A 320 18.01 -14.32 17.84
N GLU A 321 18.29 -15.23 16.91
CA GLU A 321 19.64 -15.76 16.64
C GLU A 321 20.68 -14.67 16.31
N SER A 322 20.22 -13.47 15.92
CA SER A 322 21.04 -12.31 15.55
C SER A 322 20.92 -11.11 16.52
N ALA A 323 20.32 -11.29 17.70
CA ALA A 323 20.06 -10.20 18.64
C ALA A 323 21.36 -9.52 19.11
N ALA A 324 21.70 -8.39 18.49
CA ALA A 324 22.59 -7.41 19.09
C ALA A 324 21.86 -6.78 20.30
N LYS A 325 22.45 -6.90 21.50
CA LYS A 325 21.91 -6.34 22.75
C LYS A 325 21.47 -4.89 22.53
N LEU A 326 20.17 -4.61 22.69
CA LEU A 326 19.65 -3.25 22.71
C LEU A 326 20.36 -2.45 23.83
N PRO A 327 20.69 -1.17 23.64
CA PRO A 327 21.21 -0.34 24.73
C PRO A 327 20.14 -0.23 25.81
N ALA A 328 20.53 -0.49 27.07
CA ALA A 328 19.64 -0.32 28.22
C ALA A 328 19.09 1.12 28.28
N PRO A 329 17.82 1.31 28.71
CA PRO A 329 17.27 2.65 28.91
C PRO A 329 18.12 3.42 29.94
N PRO A 330 18.24 4.75 29.80
CA PRO A 330 18.99 5.56 30.76
C PRO A 330 18.35 5.45 32.16
N PRO A 331 19.16 5.40 33.23
CA PRO A 331 18.63 5.25 34.58
C PRO A 331 17.71 6.43 34.94
N PRO A 332 16.63 6.19 35.69
CA PRO A 332 15.71 7.25 36.09
C PRO A 332 16.43 8.29 36.94
N LEU A 333 16.18 9.57 36.64
CA LEU A 333 16.69 10.70 37.42
C LEU A 333 16.27 10.57 38.89
N PRO A 334 17.17 10.84 39.85
CA PRO A 334 16.87 10.70 41.27
C PRO A 334 15.73 11.66 41.68
N LYS A 335 14.70 11.12 42.31
CA LYS A 335 13.56 11.89 42.84
C LYS A 335 14.03 12.84 43.96
N PRO A 336 13.54 14.10 44.02
CA PRO A 336 13.78 14.97 45.16
C PRO A 336 13.12 14.38 46.41
N LYS A 337 13.86 14.35 47.53
CA LYS A 337 13.35 13.95 48.85
C LYS A 337 12.33 14.99 49.33
N ALA A 338 11.12 14.55 49.64
CA ALA A 338 10.11 15.36 50.30
C ALA A 338 10.43 15.44 51.80
N GLU A 339 10.67 16.65 52.29
CA GLU A 339 10.81 16.98 53.70
C GLU A 339 9.45 17.43 54.23
N SER A 340 9.02 16.84 55.35
CA SER A 340 7.71 17.03 55.99
C SER A 340 7.60 18.38 56.69
N ALA A 341 6.52 19.13 56.44
CA ALA A 341 6.18 20.34 57.20
C ALA A 341 5.21 20.05 58.37
N PRO A 342 5.34 20.73 59.53
CA PRO A 342 4.41 20.65 60.66
C PRO A 342 3.26 21.68 60.59
N PRO A 343 2.20 21.57 61.43
CA PRO A 343 0.93 22.30 61.25
C PRO A 343 0.79 23.51 62.23
N PRO A 344 -0.35 24.24 62.35
CA PRO A 344 -0.46 25.64 61.90
C PRO A 344 -0.96 26.65 62.97
N VAL A 345 -0.75 27.97 62.80
CA VAL A 345 -1.57 29.01 63.52
C VAL A 345 -1.75 30.31 62.70
N ALA A 346 -3.03 30.51 62.31
CA ALA A 346 -3.90 31.70 62.28
C ALA A 346 -3.57 33.06 61.58
N ALA A 347 -4.65 33.55 60.92
CA ALA A 347 -5.10 34.94 60.68
C ALA A 347 -4.41 35.73 59.54
N LYS A 348 -5.07 36.45 58.61
CA LYS A 348 -6.45 36.99 58.49
C LYS A 348 -6.74 37.46 57.03
N ALA A 349 -8.03 37.44 56.69
CA ALA A 349 -8.84 38.05 55.60
C ALA A 349 -8.25 39.17 54.70
N GLU A 350 -8.31 39.07 53.36
CA GLU A 350 -9.28 39.66 52.37
C GLU A 350 -8.84 41.04 51.80
N PRO A 351 -9.40 41.56 50.66
CA PRO A 351 -9.46 41.04 49.28
C PRO A 351 -8.95 42.12 48.24
N PRO A 352 -9.03 41.92 46.91
CA PRO A 352 -8.15 42.58 45.92
C PRO A 352 -8.79 43.82 45.24
N PRO A 353 -8.05 44.48 44.32
CA PRO A 353 -8.69 44.71 43.02
C PRO A 353 -7.79 44.54 41.77
N ARG A 354 -8.54 44.53 40.66
CA ARG A 354 -8.22 44.29 39.25
C ARG A 354 -7.32 45.33 38.58
N ARG A 355 -6.48 44.83 37.66
CA ARG A 355 -6.37 45.12 36.20
C ARG A 355 -6.44 46.58 35.73
N ILE A 356 -5.43 47.01 34.96
CA ILE A 356 -5.43 47.90 33.76
C ILE A 356 -3.96 47.95 33.27
N LEU A 357 -3.64 47.34 32.12
CA LEU A 357 -3.39 47.96 30.80
C LEU A 357 -2.41 49.15 30.83
N THR A 358 -1.37 49.06 29.98
CA THR A 358 -0.93 50.04 28.94
C THR A 358 0.56 49.86 28.65
N SER A 359 0.91 49.51 27.40
CA SER A 359 1.51 50.39 26.37
C SER A 359 3.02 50.60 26.59
N SER A 360 3.87 50.04 25.73
CA SER A 360 4.28 50.59 24.43
C SER A 360 5.43 51.59 24.56
N ALA A 361 6.48 51.33 23.76
CA ALA A 361 7.50 52.27 23.30
C ALA A 361 8.43 52.80 24.40
N GLU A 362 9.72 53.05 24.21
CA GLU A 362 10.55 53.38 23.05
C GLU A 362 12.02 53.09 23.50
N ALA A 363 12.90 52.60 22.62
CA ALA A 363 13.98 53.38 21.98
C ALA A 363 14.97 53.99 23.01
N GLU A 364 16.29 53.79 22.96
CA GLU A 364 17.21 54.17 21.89
C GLU A 364 18.62 53.66 22.22
N ALA A 365 19.39 53.40 21.14
CA ALA A 365 20.83 53.68 20.90
C ALA A 365 21.89 53.34 21.98
N VAL A 366 23.09 52.83 21.66
CA VAL A 366 24.15 53.49 20.88
C VAL A 366 25.28 52.48 20.54
N ALA A 367 25.75 52.55 19.28
CA ALA A 367 27.11 52.32 18.72
C ALA A 367 28.05 51.25 19.31
N ALA A 368 28.40 50.20 18.56
CA ALA A 368 29.41 50.10 17.48
C ALA A 368 30.85 49.77 17.95
N ALA A 369 31.27 48.52 17.69
CA ALA A 369 32.68 48.16 17.48
C ALA A 369 32.76 47.00 16.47
N LYS A 370 33.50 47.20 15.38
CA LYS A 370 33.76 46.22 14.31
C LYS A 370 34.83 45.21 14.75
N SER A 371 34.61 43.91 14.54
CA SER A 371 35.66 42.95 14.13
C SER A 371 35.10 41.53 13.87
N ALA A 372 35.71 40.87 12.89
CA ALA A 372 35.72 39.43 12.60
C ALA A 372 34.51 38.81 11.87
N ARG A 373 34.77 38.43 10.61
CA ARG A 373 33.95 37.60 9.73
C ARG A 373 34.13 36.13 10.16
N PRO A 374 33.07 35.39 10.56
CA PRO A 374 33.25 33.98 10.92
C PRO A 374 33.33 33.12 9.66
N ALA A 375 34.22 32.13 9.73
CA ALA A 375 34.40 31.10 8.71
C ALA A 375 33.07 30.36 8.45
N ARG A 376 32.76 30.14 7.17
CA ARG A 376 31.62 29.29 6.77
C ARG A 376 31.87 27.88 7.27
N GLU A 377 31.03 27.43 8.20
CA GLU A 377 30.87 26.00 8.49
C GLU A 377 30.48 25.25 7.21
N PRO A 378 31.04 24.06 6.96
CA PRO A 378 30.62 23.23 5.85
C PRO A 378 29.17 22.82 6.09
N ARG A 379 28.27 23.29 5.22
CA ARG A 379 26.88 22.82 5.19
C ARG A 379 26.89 21.32 4.92
N ILE A 380 26.70 20.53 5.96
CA ILE A 380 26.31 19.12 5.86
C ILE A 380 25.02 19.13 5.04
N LYS A 381 25.04 18.55 3.84
CA LYS A 381 23.83 18.35 3.05
C LYS A 381 22.90 17.51 3.90
N ALA A 382 21.70 18.01 4.19
CA ALA A 382 20.66 17.18 4.79
C ALA A 382 20.44 15.99 3.85
N GLU A 383 20.84 14.80 4.28
CA GLU A 383 20.50 13.57 3.58
C GLU A 383 18.97 13.45 3.68
N LEU A 384 18.31 13.47 2.52
CA LEU A 384 16.88 13.20 2.44
C LEU A 384 16.62 11.81 3.03
N PRO A 385 15.51 11.62 3.76
CA PRO A 385 15.16 10.31 4.29
C PRO A 385 15.25 9.22 3.20
N GLU A 386 15.76 8.06 3.57
CA GLU A 386 15.92 6.92 2.69
C GLU A 386 14.53 6.51 2.16
N GLY A 387 14.29 6.62 0.85
CA GLY A 387 12.98 6.38 0.23
C GLY A 387 12.18 7.61 -0.22
N ALA A 388 12.66 8.84 -0.03
CA ALA A 388 12.09 10.01 -0.70
C ALA A 388 12.37 9.98 -2.22
N PRO A 389 11.46 10.43 -3.10
CA PRO A 389 11.68 10.47 -4.56
C PRO A 389 12.96 11.23 -4.91
N ARG A 390 13.84 10.64 -5.72
CA ARG A 390 15.14 11.23 -6.07
C ARG A 390 15.19 11.57 -7.56
N PRO A 391 15.03 12.85 -7.93
CA PRO A 391 15.22 13.26 -9.32
C PRO A 391 16.66 13.00 -9.75
N ARG A 392 16.86 12.59 -11.00
CA ARG A 392 18.20 12.47 -11.58
C ARG A 392 18.88 13.84 -11.58
N LEU A 393 20.09 13.90 -11.00
CA LEU A 393 20.89 15.12 -10.96
C LEU A 393 21.46 15.44 -12.35
N GLU A 394 20.73 16.24 -13.11
CA GLU A 394 21.12 16.65 -14.47
C GLU A 394 21.83 18.01 -14.47
N ARG A 395 23.09 18.06 -14.94
CA ARG A 395 23.84 19.32 -15.06
C ARG A 395 23.19 20.28 -16.05
N SER A 396 22.75 19.77 -17.19
CA SER A 396 22.03 20.51 -18.23
C SER A 396 20.74 19.78 -18.60
N LEU A 397 19.66 20.53 -18.81
CA LEU A 397 18.39 19.98 -19.28
C LEU A 397 18.54 19.41 -20.70
N PRO A 398 17.86 18.29 -21.03
CA PRO A 398 17.76 17.81 -22.40
C PRO A 398 17.05 18.81 -23.31
N ARG A 399 17.00 18.54 -24.62
CA ARG A 399 16.18 19.33 -25.54
C ARG A 399 14.70 18.99 -25.39
N PHE A 400 13.82 19.95 -25.71
CA PHE A 400 12.40 19.68 -25.91
C PHE A 400 12.23 18.66 -27.04
N THR A 401 11.23 17.79 -26.89
CA THR A 401 10.98 16.70 -27.85
C THR A 401 10.07 17.14 -28.98
N LEU A 402 9.35 18.24 -28.78
CA LEU A 402 8.45 18.86 -29.74
C LEU A 402 8.73 20.37 -29.82
N ASP A 403 8.46 20.93 -30.99
CA ASP A 403 8.60 22.35 -31.30
C ASP A 403 7.27 22.85 -31.89
N GLU A 404 6.90 24.09 -31.63
CA GLU A 404 5.62 24.68 -32.07
C GLU A 404 5.43 24.67 -33.60
N ARG A 405 6.53 24.71 -34.37
CA ARG A 405 6.50 24.68 -35.84
C ARG A 405 6.42 23.27 -36.41
N ALA A 406 6.50 22.25 -35.57
CA ALA A 406 6.40 20.87 -36.02
C ALA A 406 4.99 20.59 -36.62
N PRO A 407 4.87 19.65 -37.57
CA PRO A 407 3.58 19.19 -38.07
C PRO A 407 2.70 18.64 -36.94
N VAL A 408 1.38 18.82 -37.03
CA VAL A 408 0.43 18.36 -36.02
C VAL A 408 0.46 16.84 -35.79
N GLU A 409 0.88 16.05 -36.80
CA GLU A 409 1.12 14.60 -36.69
C GLU A 409 2.19 14.23 -35.63
N ARG A 410 3.07 15.18 -35.26
CA ARG A 410 4.09 14.95 -34.23
C ARG A 410 3.56 15.11 -32.80
N ALA A 411 2.34 15.64 -32.63
CA ALA A 411 1.70 15.74 -31.32
C ALA A 411 1.46 14.33 -30.74
N PRO A 412 1.56 14.15 -29.42
CA PRO A 412 1.18 12.89 -28.79
C PRO A 412 -0.27 12.51 -29.11
N SER A 413 -0.55 11.20 -29.20
CA SER A 413 -1.86 10.63 -29.53
C SER A 413 -2.46 10.98 -30.92
N ILE A 414 -1.77 11.77 -31.75
CA ILE A 414 -2.25 12.14 -33.08
C ILE A 414 -1.49 11.33 -34.13
N GLY A 415 -2.17 10.33 -34.71
CA GLY A 415 -1.65 9.56 -35.84
C GLY A 415 -1.91 10.22 -37.21
N PRO A 416 -1.34 9.67 -38.31
CA PRO A 416 -1.43 10.26 -39.65
C PRO A 416 -2.87 10.50 -40.14
N LYS A 417 -3.81 9.62 -39.77
CA LYS A 417 -5.23 9.76 -40.14
C LYS A 417 -5.92 10.93 -39.42
N THR A 418 -5.58 11.12 -38.14
CA THR A 418 -6.13 12.22 -37.33
C THR A 418 -5.52 13.55 -37.75
N ALA A 419 -4.20 13.57 -38.02
CA ALA A 419 -3.50 14.74 -38.54
C ALA A 419 -4.14 15.28 -39.83
N LYS A 420 -4.42 14.41 -40.82
CA LYS A 420 -5.11 14.80 -42.07
C LYS A 420 -6.49 15.44 -41.83
N ARG A 421 -7.22 15.01 -40.80
CA ARG A 421 -8.53 15.60 -40.43
C ARG A 421 -8.34 16.99 -39.81
N LEU A 422 -7.34 17.16 -38.94
CA LEU A 422 -6.99 18.44 -38.32
C LEU A 422 -6.51 19.45 -39.37
N GLU A 423 -5.66 19.01 -40.31
CA GLU A 423 -5.17 19.83 -41.41
C GLU A 423 -6.29 20.35 -42.31
N ALA A 424 -7.31 19.51 -42.57
CA ALA A 424 -8.48 19.88 -43.36
C ALA A 424 -9.32 21.00 -42.72
N VAL A 425 -9.25 21.15 -41.40
CA VAL A 425 -9.90 22.25 -40.66
C VAL A 425 -8.91 23.36 -40.27
N GLY A 426 -7.74 23.42 -40.92
CA GLY A 426 -6.77 24.50 -40.77
C GLY A 426 -5.81 24.38 -39.59
N VAL A 427 -5.71 23.20 -38.95
CA VAL A 427 -4.73 22.93 -37.88
C VAL A 427 -3.59 22.11 -38.47
N ARG A 428 -2.47 22.77 -38.86
CA ARG A 428 -1.34 22.11 -39.56
C ARG A 428 -0.11 21.93 -38.67
N THR A 429 0.11 22.86 -37.75
CA THR A 429 1.26 22.87 -36.84
C THR A 429 0.83 22.69 -35.39
N ILE A 430 1.80 22.45 -34.51
CA ILE A 430 1.57 22.43 -33.06
C ILE A 430 1.09 23.79 -32.56
N ALA A 431 1.64 24.89 -33.08
CA ALA A 431 1.15 26.24 -32.77
C ALA A 431 -0.33 26.41 -33.12
N ASP A 432 -0.75 25.94 -34.31
CA ASP A 432 -2.16 25.99 -34.70
C ASP A 432 -3.04 25.15 -33.78
N LEU A 433 -2.55 23.99 -33.32
CA LEU A 433 -3.28 23.12 -32.41
C LEU A 433 -3.47 23.80 -31.05
N LEU A 434 -2.41 24.38 -30.49
CA LEU A 434 -2.44 25.07 -29.20
C LEU A 434 -3.34 26.31 -29.23
N ALA A 435 -3.39 27.04 -30.34
CA ALA A 435 -4.25 28.22 -30.50
C ALA A 435 -5.71 27.91 -30.86
N ALA A 436 -6.04 26.66 -31.20
CA ALA A 436 -7.37 26.31 -31.71
C ALA A 436 -8.45 26.27 -30.61
N SER A 437 -9.64 26.77 -30.94
CA SER A 437 -10.86 26.54 -30.15
C SER A 437 -11.31 25.08 -30.29
N ALA A 438 -11.19 24.30 -29.22
CA ALA A 438 -11.54 22.88 -29.21
C ALA A 438 -13.02 22.63 -29.60
N ASP A 439 -13.93 23.48 -29.14
CA ASP A 439 -15.36 23.37 -29.43
C ASP A 439 -15.68 23.67 -30.91
N ASP A 440 -15.02 24.67 -31.50
CA ASP A 440 -15.16 24.96 -32.94
C ASP A 440 -14.56 23.84 -33.79
N LYS A 441 -13.39 23.32 -33.42
CA LYS A 441 -12.74 22.24 -34.17
C LYS A 441 -13.50 20.93 -34.07
N GLN A 442 -14.08 20.59 -32.92
CA GLN A 442 -15.00 19.45 -32.82
C GLN A 442 -16.15 19.59 -33.82
N ARG A 443 -16.80 20.76 -33.89
CA ARG A 443 -17.91 21.01 -34.83
C ARG A 443 -17.48 20.90 -36.29
N GLN A 444 -16.32 21.45 -36.64
CA GLN A 444 -15.79 21.43 -38.02
C GLN A 444 -15.35 20.03 -38.47
N ILE A 445 -14.74 19.24 -37.59
CA ILE A 445 -14.26 17.88 -37.91
C ILE A 445 -15.42 16.90 -38.04
N GLY A 446 -16.47 17.06 -37.22
CA GLY A 446 -17.71 16.27 -37.31
C GLY A 446 -17.54 14.76 -37.06
N ALA A 447 -16.41 14.33 -36.50
CA ALA A 447 -16.13 12.93 -36.21
C ALA A 447 -16.50 12.59 -34.76
N ARG A 448 -17.40 11.63 -34.55
CA ARG A 448 -17.95 11.27 -33.22
C ARG A 448 -16.88 10.95 -32.15
N HIS A 449 -15.71 10.44 -32.55
CA HIS A 449 -14.63 10.05 -31.64
C HIS A 449 -13.63 11.19 -31.35
N ILE A 450 -13.76 12.35 -32.00
CA ILE A 450 -12.90 13.52 -31.78
C ILE A 450 -13.74 14.57 -31.08
N SER A 451 -13.72 14.55 -29.75
CA SER A 451 -14.46 15.52 -28.94
C SER A 451 -13.62 16.77 -28.63
N ALA A 452 -14.26 17.83 -28.15
CA ALA A 452 -13.58 19.02 -27.65
C ALA A 452 -12.65 18.65 -26.49
N GLN A 453 -13.07 17.71 -25.63
CA GLN A 453 -12.19 17.21 -24.56
C GLN A 453 -10.97 16.51 -25.13
N THR A 454 -11.14 15.64 -26.13
CA THR A 454 -10.03 14.96 -26.81
C THR A 454 -9.04 15.95 -27.42
N ILE A 455 -9.54 17.04 -28.02
CA ILE A 455 -8.69 18.10 -28.58
C ILE A 455 -7.94 18.84 -27.45
N ARG A 456 -8.60 19.14 -26.33
CA ARG A 456 -7.94 19.74 -25.15
C ARG A 456 -6.86 18.81 -24.58
N ASP A 457 -7.11 17.50 -24.55
CA ASP A 457 -6.10 16.53 -24.11
C ASP A 457 -4.89 16.54 -25.07
N TRP A 458 -5.10 16.57 -26.40
CA TRP A 458 -4.00 16.73 -27.36
C TRP A 458 -3.26 18.06 -27.20
N GLN A 459 -3.96 19.15 -26.89
CA GLN A 459 -3.35 20.45 -26.61
C GLN A 459 -2.45 20.38 -25.37
N SER A 460 -2.95 19.85 -24.25
CA SER A 460 -2.13 19.65 -23.04
C SER A 460 -0.93 18.73 -23.29
N GLN A 461 -1.12 17.63 -24.03
CA GLN A 461 -0.04 16.70 -24.36
C GLN A 461 1.05 17.36 -25.22
N ALA A 462 0.64 18.15 -26.22
CA ALA A 462 1.56 18.90 -27.07
C ALA A 462 2.27 20.02 -26.30
N LEU A 463 1.54 20.74 -25.43
CA LEU A 463 2.08 21.79 -24.58
C LEU A 463 3.18 21.23 -23.68
N LEU A 464 2.90 20.16 -22.93
CA LEU A 464 3.89 19.48 -22.08
C LEU A 464 5.13 19.03 -22.86
N ALA A 465 4.98 18.49 -24.08
CA ALA A 465 6.10 18.08 -24.91
C ALA A 465 6.97 19.26 -25.42
N CYS A 466 6.36 20.45 -25.55
CA CYS A 466 7.03 21.70 -25.92
C CYS A 466 7.67 22.41 -24.72
N THR A 467 7.13 22.25 -23.50
CA THR A 467 7.54 23.04 -22.32
C THR A 467 8.31 22.25 -21.26
N VAL A 468 8.24 20.91 -21.28
CA VAL A 468 8.99 20.04 -20.36
C VAL A 468 10.13 19.35 -21.13
N PRO A 469 11.39 19.68 -20.84
CA PRO A 469 12.54 19.14 -21.57
C PRO A 469 12.63 17.60 -21.54
N GLY A 470 12.87 16.98 -22.70
CA GLY A 470 13.10 15.55 -22.80
C GLY A 470 11.90 14.65 -22.50
N LEU A 471 10.70 15.21 -22.33
CA LEU A 471 9.47 14.47 -22.09
C LEU A 471 9.01 13.76 -23.36
N LYS A 472 8.88 12.43 -23.33
CA LYS A 472 8.49 11.64 -24.50
C LYS A 472 6.98 11.68 -24.72
N SER A 473 6.55 11.36 -25.96
CA SER A 473 5.13 11.33 -26.34
C SER A 473 4.25 10.53 -25.38
N ARG A 474 4.65 9.31 -25.00
CA ARG A 474 3.89 8.47 -24.05
C ARG A 474 3.88 9.03 -22.62
N GLU A 475 4.94 9.74 -22.22
CA GLU A 475 5.05 10.33 -20.89
C GLU A 475 4.09 11.53 -20.79
N ALA A 476 4.00 12.35 -21.85
CA ALA A 476 2.99 13.42 -21.96
C ALA A 476 1.55 12.88 -21.97
N GLN A 477 1.30 11.76 -22.65
CA GLN A 477 -0.03 11.09 -22.62
C GLN A 477 -0.41 10.66 -21.20
N ALA A 478 0.52 10.01 -20.50
CA ALA A 478 0.30 9.54 -19.13
C ALA A 478 0.01 10.71 -18.18
N LEU A 479 0.77 11.80 -18.27
CA LEU A 479 0.58 12.99 -17.44
C LEU A 479 -0.82 13.61 -17.63
N VAL A 480 -1.27 13.78 -18.87
CA VAL A 480 -2.60 14.35 -19.16
C VAL A 480 -3.71 13.41 -18.70
N ALA A 481 -3.53 12.10 -18.83
CA ALA A 481 -4.48 11.12 -18.29
C ALA A 481 -4.59 11.19 -16.75
N CYS A 482 -3.53 11.63 -16.06
CA CYS A 482 -3.52 11.89 -14.63
C CYS A 482 -3.95 13.31 -14.25
N GLY A 483 -4.42 14.12 -15.22
CA GLY A 483 -4.95 15.45 -14.98
C GLY A 483 -3.93 16.59 -15.03
N VAL A 484 -2.64 16.32 -15.28
CA VAL A 484 -1.60 17.35 -15.44
C VAL A 484 -1.78 18.02 -16.80
N ARG A 485 -2.08 19.32 -16.84
CA ARG A 485 -2.41 20.02 -18.09
C ARG A 485 -1.25 20.80 -18.68
N ASP A 486 -0.29 21.23 -17.87
CA ASP A 486 0.87 21.99 -18.29
C ASP A 486 2.09 21.78 -17.36
N ALA A 487 3.17 22.55 -17.61
CA ALA A 487 4.41 22.42 -16.86
C ALA A 487 4.29 22.91 -15.41
N ASP A 488 3.42 23.89 -15.15
CA ASP A 488 3.23 24.44 -13.81
C ASP A 488 2.47 23.42 -12.95
N ASP A 489 1.40 22.82 -13.48
CA ASP A 489 0.70 21.68 -12.87
C ASP A 489 1.67 20.55 -12.53
N LEU A 490 2.59 20.23 -13.45
CA LEU A 490 3.60 19.20 -13.23
C LEU A 490 4.60 19.61 -12.14
N ALA A 491 5.04 20.86 -12.10
CA ALA A 491 5.97 21.35 -11.09
C ALA A 491 5.39 21.30 -9.67
N GLU A 492 4.08 21.49 -9.52
CA GLU A 492 3.38 21.44 -8.23
C GLU A 492 2.95 20.02 -7.81
N SER A 493 3.04 19.04 -8.71
CA SER A 493 2.60 17.67 -8.46
C SER A 493 3.46 16.93 -7.43
N ASP A 494 2.84 16.00 -6.72
CA ASP A 494 3.52 15.01 -5.88
C ASP A 494 3.94 13.79 -6.73
N ALA A 495 5.23 13.43 -6.68
CA ALA A 495 5.79 12.38 -7.53
C ALA A 495 5.19 11.00 -7.28
N GLU A 496 4.76 10.72 -6.04
CA GLU A 496 4.26 9.41 -5.64
C GLU A 496 2.81 9.22 -6.06
N HIS A 497 1.99 10.22 -5.77
CA HIS A 497 0.61 10.24 -6.23
C HIS A 497 0.55 10.15 -7.77
N LEU A 498 1.44 10.89 -8.44
CA LEU A 498 1.46 10.93 -9.89
C LEU A 498 1.93 9.60 -10.51
N VAL A 499 2.94 8.92 -9.93
CA VAL A 499 3.35 7.60 -10.44
C VAL A 499 2.27 6.54 -10.24
N GLU A 500 1.48 6.61 -9.16
CA GLU A 500 0.30 5.75 -8.96
C GLU A 500 -0.75 5.97 -10.04
N GLY A 501 -1.09 7.24 -10.31
CA GLY A 501 -2.01 7.59 -11.39
C GLY A 501 -1.53 7.09 -12.75
N ILE A 502 -0.25 7.29 -13.06
CA ILE A 502 0.36 6.87 -14.33
C ILE A 502 0.33 5.35 -14.47
N ALA A 503 0.66 4.64 -13.39
CA ALA A 503 0.64 3.19 -13.38
C ALA A 503 -0.78 2.64 -13.51
N SER A 504 -1.77 3.26 -12.85
CA SER A 504 -3.19 2.93 -13.00
C SER A 504 -3.68 3.12 -14.44
N TRP A 505 -3.41 4.29 -15.04
CA TRP A 505 -3.71 4.54 -16.46
C TRP A 505 -3.00 3.54 -17.38
N GLY A 506 -1.77 3.17 -17.05
CA GLY A 506 -0.99 2.20 -17.80
C GLY A 506 -1.64 0.82 -17.93
N LEU A 507 -2.52 0.43 -17.00
CA LEU A 507 -3.30 -0.82 -17.06
C LEU A 507 -4.56 -0.71 -17.93
N SER A 508 -4.96 0.51 -18.35
CA SER A 508 -6.07 0.69 -19.28
C SER A 508 -5.70 0.28 -20.70
N ASP A 509 -6.69 -0.01 -21.56
CA ASP A 509 -6.47 -0.30 -22.98
C ASP A 509 -5.68 0.80 -23.71
N GLU A 510 -5.90 2.06 -23.33
CA GLU A 510 -5.18 3.21 -23.89
C GLU A 510 -3.72 3.24 -23.42
N GLY A 511 -3.50 3.12 -22.12
CA GLY A 511 -2.16 3.10 -21.52
C GLY A 511 -1.33 1.91 -22.00
N ALA A 512 -1.91 0.71 -22.03
CA ALA A 512 -1.24 -0.50 -22.51
C ALA A 512 -0.76 -0.35 -23.97
N ARG A 513 -1.58 0.27 -24.84
CA ARG A 513 -1.18 0.59 -26.23
C ARG A 513 -0.08 1.65 -26.29
N ALA A 514 -0.15 2.68 -25.46
CA ALA A 514 0.84 3.76 -25.44
C ALA A 514 2.21 3.31 -24.89
N TRP A 515 2.21 2.44 -23.87
CA TRP A 515 3.43 1.89 -23.28
C TRP A 515 4.07 0.81 -24.15
N GLY A 516 3.27 -0.08 -24.76
CA GLY A 516 3.77 -1.20 -25.54
C GLY A 516 4.76 -2.05 -24.71
N SER A 517 6.01 -2.17 -25.17
CA SER A 517 7.08 -2.86 -24.45
C SER A 517 8.04 -1.93 -23.70
N ALA A 518 7.70 -0.63 -23.58
CA ALA A 518 8.55 0.33 -22.89
C ALA A 518 8.58 0.05 -21.37
N PRO A 519 9.70 0.31 -20.68
CA PRO A 519 9.73 0.23 -19.23
C PRO A 519 8.75 1.25 -18.63
N ALA A 520 7.95 0.79 -17.66
CA ALA A 520 7.08 1.66 -16.90
C ALA A 520 7.92 2.62 -16.03
N PRO A 521 7.51 3.90 -15.92
CA PRO A 521 8.28 4.89 -15.16
C PRO A 521 8.20 4.61 -13.67
N GLY A 522 9.34 4.69 -12.98
CA GLY A 522 9.37 4.66 -11.51
C GLY A 522 9.14 6.04 -10.90
N VAL A 523 9.01 6.09 -9.57
CA VAL A 523 8.85 7.34 -8.81
C VAL A 523 9.98 8.35 -9.07
N ASP A 524 11.22 7.87 -9.26
CA ASP A 524 12.38 8.71 -9.55
C ASP A 524 12.35 9.30 -10.97
N ASP A 525 11.76 8.59 -11.94
CA ASP A 525 11.58 9.11 -13.30
C ASP A 525 10.56 10.26 -13.27
N VAL A 526 9.45 10.10 -12.55
CA VAL A 526 8.43 11.14 -12.35
C VAL A 526 9.02 12.34 -11.59
N ALA A 527 9.77 12.11 -10.51
CA ALA A 527 10.48 13.16 -9.79
C ALA A 527 11.44 13.94 -10.71
N THR A 528 12.10 13.24 -11.64
CA THR A 528 12.95 13.87 -12.66
C THR A 528 12.14 14.77 -13.59
N TRP A 529 10.95 14.36 -14.02
CA TRP A 529 10.09 15.19 -14.87
C TRP A 529 9.61 16.45 -14.14
N ILE A 530 9.20 16.33 -12.88
CA ILE A 530 8.83 17.45 -12.00
C ILE A 530 10.00 18.44 -11.86
N GLU A 531 11.21 17.94 -11.60
CA GLU A 531 12.39 18.80 -11.49
C GLU A 531 12.73 19.50 -12.82
N ARG A 532 12.53 18.83 -13.95
CA ARG A 532 12.72 19.45 -15.27
C ARG A 532 11.73 20.57 -15.51
N ALA A 533 10.46 20.39 -15.15
CA ALA A 533 9.42 21.42 -15.24
C ALA A 533 9.76 22.66 -14.39
N LYS A 534 10.14 22.46 -13.12
CA LYS A 534 10.60 23.53 -12.21
C LYS A 534 11.79 24.32 -12.77
N ARG A 535 12.68 23.66 -13.50
CA ARG A 535 13.88 24.29 -14.07
C ARG A 535 13.62 24.96 -15.42
N SER A 536 12.63 24.50 -16.20
CA SER A 536 12.22 25.19 -17.42
C SER A 536 11.54 26.51 -17.12
N GLU A 537 10.63 26.57 -16.14
CA GLU A 537 9.98 27.82 -15.69
C GLU A 537 11.01 28.91 -15.34
N LYS A 538 11.99 28.57 -14.49
CA LYS A 538 13.07 29.48 -14.08
C LYS A 538 13.89 30.01 -15.24
N ARG A 539 13.92 29.29 -16.36
CA ARG A 539 14.66 29.67 -17.57
C ARG A 539 13.86 30.61 -18.45
N THR A 540 12.53 30.47 -18.47
CA THR A 540 11.60 31.36 -19.19
C THR A 540 11.42 32.70 -18.47
N VAL A 541 11.51 32.73 -17.13
CA VAL A 541 11.43 33.98 -16.35
C VAL A 541 12.74 34.78 -16.35
N ALA A 542 13.87 34.14 -16.67
CA ALA A 542 15.21 34.76 -16.70
C ALA A 542 15.67 35.21 -18.11
N ALA A 543 14.88 34.94 -19.15
CA ALA A 543 15.10 35.35 -20.53
C ALA A 543 14.14 36.49 -20.89
#